data_AF-A0A8S8XUM6-F1
#
_entry.id   AF-A0A8S8XUM6-F1
#
_cell.length_a   1.000
_cell.length_b   1.000
_cell.length_c   1.000
_cell.angle_alpha   90.00
_cell.angle_beta   90.00
_cell.angle_gamma   90.00
#
_symmetry.space_group_name_H-M   'P 1'
#
loop_
_entity.id
_entity.type
_entity.pdbx_description
1 polymer ?
#
loop_
_entity_poly.entity_id
_entity_poly.type
_entity_poly.pdbx_seq_one_letter_code
_entity_poly.pdbx_strand_id
1 'polypeptide(L)'
;MADLSSESDLEVAPPAPAEMVLPELEEWVTLLEMSDATGDGNGDGTITLPSASDFGGGMDLFDIRGVKIEQSDWNARFTFEMGEITNYWSLSNGFSHQIIQIYVDKGESETGRTDMLPGANAEIHPDWAWEVVISGTGEPGAVYSVQSETGATSSRGVEVEGDKDTNSIVFTVSKDVIGTDVASYRYVVVSGSQDGFGTGKWRDVDETSKTWTLGGGSDASTDDGIEYDPNVLDIVRTDDQQETILSGYDVSAGEYAQLTGFEMPEISQQIYAANMVTATDSSAIISWSTTKESTSEISCSADAGEAIH
;
A
#
# COMPACT_ATOMS: atom_id res chain seq x y z
N MET A 1 -36.42 48.70 -49.28
CA MET A 1 -36.92 48.43 -47.91
C MET A 1 -36.71 46.96 -47.63
N ALA A 2 -36.10 46.68 -46.48
CA ALA A 2 -35.85 45.40 -45.81
C ALA A 2 -35.14 44.29 -46.60
N ASP A 3 -33.94 43.91 -46.15
CA ASP A 3 -33.83 42.62 -45.45
C ASP A 3 -32.66 42.63 -44.43
N LEU A 4 -32.92 42.04 -43.26
CA LEU A 4 -32.04 41.84 -42.12
C LEU A 4 -31.60 40.37 -42.12
N SER A 5 -30.30 40.07 -42.13
CA SER A 5 -29.78 38.77 -41.67
C SER A 5 -28.31 38.94 -41.26
N SER A 6 -28.10 39.15 -39.96
CA SER A 6 -27.57 38.15 -39.02
C SER A 6 -26.04 38.08 -39.06
N GLU A 7 -25.39 38.99 -38.33
CA GLU A 7 -24.06 38.71 -37.79
C GLU A 7 -24.24 37.57 -36.78
N SER A 8 -23.89 36.35 -37.20
CA SER A 8 -23.78 35.22 -36.29
C SER A 8 -22.56 35.44 -35.42
N ASP A 9 -22.78 35.69 -34.14
CA ASP A 9 -21.73 35.67 -33.12
C ASP A 9 -21.20 34.24 -33.02
N LEU A 10 -20.06 33.99 -33.67
CA LEU A 10 -19.37 32.70 -33.64
C LEU A 10 -18.45 32.70 -32.44
N GLU A 11 -18.96 32.26 -31.29
CA GLU A 11 -18.10 31.81 -30.19
C GLU A 11 -17.32 30.59 -30.68
N VAL A 12 -16.03 30.79 -30.97
CA VAL A 12 -15.09 29.71 -31.25
C VAL A 12 -14.52 29.26 -29.92
N ALA A 13 -15.04 28.15 -29.39
CA ALA A 13 -14.38 27.44 -28.29
C ALA A 13 -13.01 26.90 -28.76
N PRO A 14 -11.96 26.97 -27.94
CA PRO A 14 -10.63 26.51 -28.33
C PRO A 14 -10.63 25.00 -28.67
N PRO A 15 -9.87 24.57 -29.70
CA PRO A 15 -9.97 23.24 -30.29
C PRO A 15 -9.29 22.09 -29.52
N ALA A 16 -8.94 22.28 -28.24
CA ALA A 16 -8.38 21.22 -27.39
C ALA A 16 -8.94 21.36 -25.97
N PRO A 17 -9.23 20.25 -25.26
CA PRO A 17 -9.40 20.34 -23.82
C PRO A 17 -8.13 20.96 -23.25
N ALA A 18 -8.27 22.07 -22.53
CA ALA A 18 -7.17 22.61 -21.75
C ALA A 18 -6.75 21.50 -20.77
N GLU A 19 -5.53 21.00 -20.94
CA GLU A 19 -4.91 20.11 -19.96
C GLU A 19 -4.62 20.98 -18.73
N MET A 20 -5.54 20.95 -17.78
CA MET A 20 -5.36 21.59 -16.49
C MET A 20 -4.54 20.62 -15.64
N VAL A 21 -3.23 20.83 -15.59
CA VAL A 21 -2.39 20.19 -14.56
C VAL A 21 -2.81 20.82 -13.24
N LEU A 22 -3.68 20.12 -12.51
CA LEU A 22 -3.96 20.48 -11.12
C LEU A 22 -2.64 20.32 -10.37
N PRO A 23 -2.15 21.37 -9.68
CA PRO A 23 -1.01 21.20 -8.79
C PRO A 23 -1.36 20.13 -7.76
N GLU A 24 -0.36 19.37 -7.30
CA GLU A 24 -0.54 18.50 -6.14
C GLU A 24 -0.93 19.39 -4.95
N LEU A 25 -2.20 19.31 -4.53
CA LEU A 25 -2.75 20.13 -3.46
C LEU A 25 -2.55 19.49 -2.09
N GLU A 26 -2.04 18.26 -2.03
CA GLU A 26 -1.76 17.57 -0.78
C GLU A 26 -0.34 17.86 -0.31
N GLU A 27 -0.23 18.36 0.91
CA GLU A 27 1.04 18.46 1.62
C GLU A 27 1.30 17.14 2.34
N TRP A 28 2.40 16.48 1.96
CA TRP A 28 2.79 15.19 2.50
C TRP A 28 3.83 15.32 3.58
N VAL A 29 3.72 14.48 4.61
CA VAL A 29 4.74 14.31 5.63
C VAL A 29 5.17 12.87 5.76
N THR A 30 6.47 12.66 5.63
CA THR A 30 7.14 11.40 5.90
C THR A 30 7.03 11.07 7.38
N LEU A 31 6.39 9.94 7.66
CA LEU A 31 6.29 9.32 8.97
C LEU A 31 7.42 8.32 9.19
N LEU A 32 7.72 7.53 8.15
CA LEU A 32 8.73 6.49 8.18
C LEU A 32 9.44 6.41 6.82
N GLU A 33 10.73 6.14 6.88
CA GLU A 33 11.53 5.66 5.76
C GLU A 33 12.46 4.59 6.31
N MET A 34 12.30 3.36 5.84
CA MET A 34 13.08 2.21 6.31
C MET A 34 13.52 1.34 5.14
N SER A 35 14.67 0.70 5.30
CA SER A 35 15.18 -0.30 4.36
C SER A 35 14.74 -1.68 4.79
N ASP A 36 14.51 -2.51 3.78
CA ASP A 36 14.34 -3.95 3.89
C ASP A 36 15.59 -4.66 3.32
N ALA A 37 15.79 -5.94 3.60
CA ALA A 37 17.02 -6.63 3.23
C ALA A 37 17.03 -6.92 1.73
N THR A 38 18.08 -6.54 1.02
CA THR A 38 18.14 -6.82 -0.43
C THR A 38 18.40 -8.30 -0.70
N GLY A 39 17.61 -8.87 -1.61
CA GLY A 39 17.78 -10.21 -2.15
C GLY A 39 17.13 -11.30 -1.30
N ASP A 40 16.17 -10.94 -0.45
CA ASP A 40 15.36 -11.88 0.33
C ASP A 40 13.95 -12.06 -0.24
N GLY A 41 13.61 -11.49 -1.40
CA GLY A 41 12.37 -11.77 -2.15
C GLY A 41 12.21 -13.20 -2.68
N ASN A 42 12.76 -14.21 -1.98
CA ASN A 42 12.79 -15.64 -2.27
C ASN A 42 12.15 -16.49 -1.16
N GLY A 43 11.19 -15.93 -0.42
CA GLY A 43 10.35 -16.63 0.54
C GLY A 43 11.12 -17.20 1.73
N ASP A 44 11.03 -18.51 1.91
CA ASP A 44 11.76 -19.28 2.93
C ASP A 44 13.22 -19.61 2.52
N GLY A 45 13.69 -19.05 1.41
CA GLY A 45 15.03 -19.29 0.85
C GLY A 45 15.07 -20.37 -0.24
N THR A 46 13.97 -21.08 -0.48
CA THR A 46 13.94 -22.24 -1.41
C THR A 46 13.32 -21.94 -2.76
N ILE A 47 12.69 -20.76 -2.91
CA ILE A 47 11.82 -20.46 -4.04
C ILE A 47 12.57 -20.52 -5.38
N THR A 48 11.89 -21.04 -6.39
CA THR A 48 12.35 -21.09 -7.78
C THR A 48 11.32 -20.46 -8.70
N LEU A 49 11.81 -19.64 -9.63
CA LEU A 49 10.94 -18.89 -10.55
C LEU A 49 10.23 -19.80 -11.56
N PRO A 50 9.08 -19.37 -12.08
CA PRO A 50 8.45 -20.00 -13.24
C PRO A 50 9.40 -19.95 -14.45
N SER A 51 9.27 -20.95 -15.33
CA SER A 51 10.16 -21.05 -16.50
C SER A 51 9.79 -20.10 -17.66
N ALA A 52 8.66 -19.38 -17.56
CA ALA A 52 8.27 -18.39 -18.58
C ALA A 52 9.25 -17.21 -18.60
N SER A 53 9.56 -16.72 -19.81
CA SER A 53 10.49 -15.61 -20.01
C SER A 53 10.02 -14.29 -19.41
N ASP A 54 8.73 -14.14 -19.14
CA ASP A 54 8.10 -12.98 -18.52
C ASP A 54 8.72 -12.67 -17.15
N PHE A 55 9.16 -13.69 -16.42
CA PHE A 55 9.86 -13.58 -15.12
C PHE A 55 11.36 -13.28 -15.27
N GLY A 56 11.79 -12.71 -16.39
CA GLY A 56 13.19 -12.41 -16.69
C GLY A 56 13.85 -11.39 -15.77
N GLY A 57 13.05 -10.69 -14.94
CA GLY A 57 13.54 -9.81 -13.86
C GLY A 57 14.11 -10.55 -12.65
N GLY A 58 13.97 -11.88 -12.56
CA GLY A 58 14.53 -12.65 -11.45
C GLY A 58 13.70 -12.50 -10.16
N MET A 59 14.33 -12.85 -9.02
CA MET A 59 13.71 -12.68 -7.69
C MET A 59 13.56 -11.22 -7.31
N ASP A 60 14.36 -10.32 -7.90
CA ASP A 60 14.24 -8.86 -7.74
C ASP A 60 12.84 -8.33 -8.10
N LEU A 61 12.04 -9.10 -8.86
CA LEU A 61 10.63 -8.77 -9.10
C LEU A 61 9.80 -8.77 -7.82
N PHE A 62 10.16 -9.53 -6.80
CA PHE A 62 9.36 -9.68 -5.58
C PHE A 62 10.00 -9.07 -4.34
N ASP A 63 11.31 -8.79 -4.43
CA ASP A 63 12.20 -8.12 -3.45
C ASP A 63 11.82 -6.65 -3.21
N ILE A 64 11.19 -6.35 -2.08
CA ILE A 64 11.03 -4.99 -1.55
C ILE A 64 12.35 -4.61 -0.89
N ARG A 65 12.94 -3.47 -1.25
CA ARG A 65 14.21 -2.97 -0.70
C ARG A 65 14.02 -1.86 0.32
N GLY A 66 12.84 -1.26 0.34
CA GLY A 66 12.55 -0.18 1.25
C GLY A 66 11.10 0.26 1.19
N VAL A 67 10.66 0.85 2.30
CA VAL A 67 9.33 1.40 2.46
C VAL A 67 9.41 2.80 2.99
N LYS A 68 8.68 3.69 2.32
CA LYS A 68 8.42 5.05 2.78
C LYS A 68 6.93 5.22 3.04
N ILE A 69 6.59 5.65 4.25
CA ILE A 69 5.21 5.94 4.64
C ILE A 69 5.08 7.45 4.84
N GLU A 70 4.13 8.04 4.13
CA GLU A 70 3.77 9.44 4.21
C GLU A 70 2.29 9.58 4.56
N GLN A 71 1.89 10.72 5.11
CA GLN A 71 0.49 11.08 5.26
C GLN A 71 0.22 12.51 4.82
N SER A 72 -1.00 12.75 4.38
CA SER A 72 -1.60 14.07 4.20
C SER A 72 -2.80 14.22 5.15
N ASP A 73 -3.58 15.29 4.98
CA ASP A 73 -4.83 15.45 5.72
C ASP A 73 -5.88 14.37 5.36
N TRP A 74 -5.80 13.81 4.15
CA TRP A 74 -6.84 12.92 3.59
C TRP A 74 -6.36 11.50 3.35
N ASN A 75 -5.07 11.29 3.12
CA ASN A 75 -4.53 10.02 2.67
C ASN A 75 -3.29 9.59 3.47
N ALA A 76 -3.00 8.30 3.41
CA ALA A 76 -1.70 7.71 3.68
C ALA A 76 -1.10 7.25 2.35
N ARG A 77 0.21 7.43 2.17
CA ARG A 77 0.94 6.98 0.99
C ARG A 77 2.03 6.01 1.41
N PHE A 78 2.05 4.83 0.80
CA PHE A 78 3.08 3.81 0.99
C PHE A 78 3.83 3.68 -0.33
N THR A 79 5.12 4.00 -0.32
CA THR A 79 6.00 3.83 -1.47
C THR A 79 6.94 2.68 -1.18
N PHE A 80 6.86 1.64 -2.01
CA PHE A 80 7.73 0.47 -1.99
C PHE A 80 8.81 0.63 -3.05
N GLU A 81 10.07 0.64 -2.65
CA GLU A 81 11.20 0.48 -3.56
C GLU A 81 11.36 -1.01 -3.85
N MET A 82 11.21 -1.42 -5.09
CA MET A 82 11.35 -2.81 -5.54
C MET A 82 12.74 -3.05 -6.12
N GLY A 83 13.16 -4.31 -6.16
CA GLY A 83 14.38 -4.68 -6.84
C GLY A 83 14.32 -4.45 -8.35
N GLU A 84 13.20 -4.83 -8.97
CA GLU A 84 12.91 -4.68 -10.39
C GLU A 84 11.39 -4.55 -10.62
N ILE A 85 10.98 -3.60 -11.47
CA ILE A 85 9.59 -3.49 -11.94
C ILE A 85 9.52 -3.70 -13.45
N THR A 86 8.62 -4.60 -13.86
CA THR A 86 8.31 -4.83 -15.27
C THR A 86 6.82 -4.80 -15.51
N ASN A 87 6.42 -4.42 -16.73
CA ASN A 87 5.02 -4.42 -17.18
C ASN A 87 4.81 -5.20 -18.47
N TYR A 88 5.20 -6.48 -18.49
CA TYR A 88 5.10 -7.35 -19.66
C TYR A 88 3.66 -7.55 -20.13
N TRP A 89 2.70 -7.56 -19.20
CA TRP A 89 1.28 -7.79 -19.50
C TRP A 89 0.51 -6.49 -19.76
N SER A 90 1.20 -5.35 -19.80
CA SER A 90 0.61 -4.03 -20.08
C SER A 90 -0.56 -3.70 -19.16
N LEU A 91 -0.45 -4.07 -17.87
CA LEU A 91 -1.47 -3.77 -16.88
C LEU A 91 -1.47 -2.29 -16.54
N SER A 92 -2.65 -1.76 -16.21
CA SER A 92 -2.89 -0.32 -16.16
C SER A 92 -2.20 0.39 -15.00
N ASN A 93 -1.91 -0.31 -13.89
CA ASN A 93 -1.20 0.29 -12.76
C ASN A 93 0.32 0.33 -12.96
N GLY A 94 0.85 -0.05 -14.14
CA GLY A 94 2.27 0.17 -14.46
C GLY A 94 3.23 -0.97 -14.13
N PHE A 95 2.76 -2.08 -13.54
CA PHE A 95 3.55 -3.28 -13.24
C PHE A 95 2.74 -4.56 -13.50
N SER A 96 3.39 -5.71 -13.62
CA SER A 96 2.73 -6.98 -13.97
C SER A 96 2.82 -8.08 -12.91
N HIS A 97 3.95 -8.22 -12.23
CA HIS A 97 4.25 -9.45 -11.50
C HIS A 97 3.88 -9.41 -10.03
N GLN A 98 3.85 -8.23 -9.42
CA GLN A 98 3.74 -8.07 -7.99
C GLN A 98 2.28 -8.11 -7.53
N ILE A 99 2.06 -8.76 -6.39
CA ILE A 99 0.94 -8.48 -5.50
C ILE A 99 1.55 -8.02 -4.18
N ILE A 100 1.10 -6.87 -3.68
CA ILE A 100 1.51 -6.35 -2.37
C ILE A 100 0.26 -6.25 -1.50
N GLN A 101 0.36 -6.75 -0.27
CA GLN A 101 -0.68 -6.62 0.72
C GLN A 101 -0.14 -5.93 1.97
N ILE A 102 -0.90 -4.95 2.47
CA ILE A 102 -0.59 -4.15 3.64
C ILE A 102 -1.65 -4.46 4.70
N TYR A 103 -1.29 -5.26 5.69
CA TYR A 103 -2.12 -5.55 6.85
C TYR A 103 -1.85 -4.49 7.92
N VAL A 104 -2.90 -3.84 8.40
CA VAL A 104 -2.85 -2.70 9.32
C VAL A 104 -3.51 -3.10 10.62
N ASP A 105 -2.70 -3.14 11.66
CA ASP A 105 -3.10 -3.35 13.03
C ASP A 105 -3.13 -1.99 13.74
N LYS A 106 -4.32 -1.61 14.19
CA LYS A 106 -4.65 -0.33 14.82
C LYS A 106 -4.55 -0.40 16.35
N GLY A 107 -3.99 -1.48 16.88
CA GLY A 107 -3.88 -1.79 18.30
C GLY A 107 -4.95 -2.78 18.77
N GLU A 108 -5.02 -2.95 20.09
CA GLU A 108 -5.93 -3.91 20.74
C GLU A 108 -7.40 -3.68 20.34
N SER A 109 -7.94 -4.59 19.53
CA SER A 109 -9.33 -4.56 19.07
C SER A 109 -9.98 -5.94 19.21
N GLU A 110 -11.28 -5.98 19.52
CA GLU A 110 -12.05 -7.23 19.52
C GLU A 110 -12.37 -7.73 18.10
N THR A 111 -12.05 -6.92 17.07
CA THR A 111 -12.39 -7.17 15.66
C THR A 111 -11.20 -7.62 14.83
N GLY A 112 -9.98 -7.56 15.38
CA GLY A 112 -8.76 -7.94 14.68
C GLY A 112 -8.84 -9.36 14.13
N ARG A 113 -8.37 -9.54 12.89
CA ARG A 113 -8.31 -10.86 12.24
C ARG A 113 -6.87 -11.31 12.07
N THR A 114 -6.68 -12.62 12.09
CA THR A 114 -5.38 -13.26 11.84
C THR A 114 -5.31 -13.90 10.46
N ASP A 115 -6.45 -14.35 9.90
CA ASP A 115 -6.46 -14.92 8.55
C ASP A 115 -5.94 -13.89 7.53
N MET A 116 -4.98 -14.29 6.70
CA MET A 116 -4.62 -13.48 5.53
C MET A 116 -5.70 -13.57 4.45
N LEU A 117 -5.64 -12.67 3.47
CA LEU A 117 -6.52 -12.72 2.32
C LEU A 117 -6.34 -14.04 1.55
N PRO A 118 -7.40 -14.56 0.91
CA PRO A 118 -7.35 -15.84 0.21
C PRO A 118 -6.16 -15.94 -0.75
N GLY A 119 -5.49 -17.09 -0.77
CA GLY A 119 -4.36 -17.37 -1.65
C GLY A 119 -2.98 -16.98 -1.12
N ALA A 120 -2.88 -16.21 -0.02
CA ALA A 120 -1.58 -15.94 0.61
C ALA A 120 -0.99 -17.17 1.34
N ASN A 121 -1.86 -18.10 1.78
CA ASN A 121 -1.52 -19.35 2.48
C ASN A 121 -0.64 -19.14 3.73
N ALA A 122 -0.95 -18.11 4.50
CA ALA A 122 -0.30 -17.80 5.76
C ALA A 122 -1.28 -17.09 6.69
N GLU A 123 -0.88 -16.89 7.93
CA GLU A 123 -1.66 -16.17 8.95
C GLU A 123 -0.84 -15.04 9.55
N ILE A 124 -1.50 -13.97 9.96
CA ILE A 124 -0.90 -12.92 10.77
C ILE A 124 -0.91 -13.39 12.22
N HIS A 125 0.22 -13.24 12.91
CA HIS A 125 0.36 -13.61 14.31
C HIS A 125 -0.73 -12.93 15.17
N PRO A 126 -1.32 -13.62 16.17
CA PRO A 126 -2.43 -13.06 16.97
C PRO A 126 -2.14 -11.70 17.64
N ASP A 127 -0.90 -11.46 18.07
CA ASP A 127 -0.49 -10.18 18.65
C ASP A 127 -0.43 -9.02 17.63
N TRP A 128 -0.60 -9.32 16.34
CA TRP A 128 -0.55 -8.43 15.17
C TRP A 128 -1.88 -8.43 14.39
N ALA A 129 -2.97 -8.88 15.03
CA ALA A 129 -4.27 -9.01 14.37
C ALA A 129 -4.69 -7.70 13.69
N TRP A 130 -5.11 -7.79 12.43
CA TRP A 130 -5.32 -6.63 11.58
C TRP A 130 -6.77 -6.17 11.59
N GLU A 131 -6.99 -4.85 11.53
CA GLU A 131 -8.32 -4.26 11.35
C GLU A 131 -8.64 -3.98 9.89
N VAL A 132 -7.61 -3.65 9.11
CA VAL A 132 -7.73 -3.33 7.68
C VAL A 132 -6.62 -4.01 6.93
N VAL A 133 -6.93 -4.59 5.77
CA VAL A 133 -5.93 -5.02 4.80
C VAL A 133 -6.17 -4.30 3.48
N ILE A 134 -5.09 -3.84 2.85
CA ILE A 134 -5.09 -3.27 1.50
C ILE A 134 -4.33 -4.23 0.59
N SER A 135 -4.94 -4.64 -0.52
CA SER A 135 -4.32 -5.47 -1.55
C SER A 135 -4.21 -4.68 -2.84
N GLY A 136 -3.03 -4.72 -3.46
CA GLY A 136 -2.78 -4.05 -4.72
C GLY A 136 -2.00 -4.93 -5.69
N THR A 137 -2.33 -4.77 -6.96
CA THR A 137 -1.75 -5.52 -8.08
C THR A 137 -1.64 -4.60 -9.29
N GLY A 138 -1.03 -5.08 -10.38
CA GLY A 138 -0.98 -4.35 -11.63
C GLY A 138 -2.36 -4.11 -12.27
N GLU A 139 -3.34 -4.94 -11.91
CA GLU A 139 -4.71 -4.92 -12.43
C GLU A 139 -5.60 -4.04 -11.54
N PRO A 140 -6.15 -2.89 -12.03
CA PRO A 140 -6.99 -2.01 -11.22
C PRO A 140 -8.20 -2.69 -10.58
N GLY A 141 -8.78 -3.69 -11.27
CA GLY A 141 -9.91 -4.48 -10.77
C GLY A 141 -9.59 -5.39 -9.59
N ALA A 142 -8.30 -5.58 -9.28
CA ALA A 142 -7.78 -6.37 -8.17
C ALA A 142 -7.09 -5.50 -7.11
N VAL A 143 -7.35 -4.19 -7.11
CA VAL A 143 -6.99 -3.26 -6.02
C VAL A 143 -8.19 -3.07 -5.11
N TYR A 144 -8.04 -3.39 -3.82
CA TYR A 144 -9.12 -3.29 -2.85
C TYR A 144 -8.60 -3.27 -1.42
N SER A 145 -9.48 -2.87 -0.49
CA SER A 145 -9.31 -3.05 0.95
C SER A 145 -10.39 -3.96 1.53
N VAL A 146 -10.09 -4.57 2.67
CA VAL A 146 -11.05 -5.34 3.47
C VAL A 146 -11.03 -4.85 4.91
N GLN A 147 -12.22 -4.62 5.46
CA GLN A 147 -12.42 -4.26 6.86
C GLN A 147 -12.69 -5.53 7.68
N SER A 148 -11.92 -5.76 8.74
CA SER A 148 -12.02 -6.93 9.61
C SER A 148 -13.42 -7.10 10.23
N GLU A 149 -13.96 -6.04 10.83
CA GLU A 149 -15.24 -6.02 11.56
C GLU A 149 -16.43 -6.49 10.71
N THR A 150 -16.44 -6.15 9.42
CA THR A 150 -17.55 -6.42 8.52
C THR A 150 -17.25 -7.49 7.47
N GLY A 151 -15.97 -7.78 7.23
CA GLY A 151 -15.50 -8.54 6.07
C GLY A 151 -15.77 -7.83 4.73
N ALA A 152 -16.16 -6.56 4.73
CA ALA A 152 -16.55 -5.84 3.52
C ALA A 152 -15.32 -5.51 2.67
N THR A 153 -15.40 -5.85 1.38
CA THR A 153 -14.40 -5.49 0.37
C THR A 153 -14.79 -4.21 -0.37
N SER A 154 -13.84 -3.31 -0.58
CA SER A 154 -14.05 -2.06 -1.32
C SER A 154 -12.82 -1.66 -2.14
N SER A 155 -13.02 -1.26 -3.39
CA SER A 155 -11.97 -0.62 -4.21
C SER A 155 -11.92 0.90 -4.05
N ARG A 156 -12.87 1.50 -3.32
CA ARG A 156 -12.92 2.95 -3.14
C ARG A 156 -11.86 3.41 -2.14
N GLY A 157 -11.16 4.49 -2.48
CA GLY A 157 -10.16 5.11 -1.60
C GLY A 157 -8.84 4.34 -1.54
N VAL A 158 -8.55 3.49 -2.53
CA VAL A 158 -7.25 2.84 -2.71
C VAL A 158 -6.84 3.03 -4.16
N GLU A 159 -5.69 3.64 -4.38
CA GLU A 159 -5.07 3.82 -5.68
C GLU A 159 -3.66 3.22 -5.65
N VAL A 160 -3.25 2.59 -6.75
CA VAL A 160 -1.95 1.93 -6.87
C VAL A 160 -1.34 2.28 -8.23
N GLU A 161 -0.10 2.72 -8.22
CA GLU A 161 0.67 3.05 -9.42
C GLU A 161 2.10 2.55 -9.27
N GLY A 162 2.67 2.01 -10.35
CA GLY A 162 4.04 1.56 -10.42
C GLY A 162 4.82 2.32 -11.48
N ASP A 163 6.06 2.66 -11.15
CA ASP A 163 7.01 3.32 -12.02
C ASP A 163 8.27 2.47 -12.18
N LYS A 164 8.48 1.96 -13.39
CA LYS A 164 9.63 1.15 -13.77
C LYS A 164 10.95 1.93 -13.85
N ASP A 165 10.91 3.26 -14.01
CA ASP A 165 12.12 4.06 -14.14
C ASP A 165 12.74 4.31 -12.76
N THR A 166 11.91 4.34 -11.71
CA THR A 166 12.32 4.44 -10.30
C THR A 166 12.24 3.11 -9.54
N ASN A 167 11.75 2.04 -10.17
CA ASN A 167 11.42 0.77 -9.52
C ASN A 167 10.56 0.97 -8.26
N SER A 168 9.54 1.83 -8.34
CA SER A 168 8.67 2.09 -7.19
C SER A 168 7.23 1.64 -7.44
N ILE A 169 6.58 1.11 -6.41
CA ILE A 169 5.11 0.92 -6.37
C ILE A 169 4.55 1.78 -5.25
N VAL A 170 3.59 2.63 -5.59
CA VAL A 170 2.98 3.62 -4.70
C VAL A 170 1.52 3.26 -4.47
N PHE A 171 1.14 3.11 -3.20
CA PHE A 171 -0.23 2.97 -2.75
C PHE A 171 -0.66 4.28 -2.11
N THR A 172 -1.75 4.88 -2.60
CA THR A 172 -2.42 6.01 -1.96
C THR A 172 -3.74 5.54 -1.38
N VAL A 173 -3.88 5.61 -0.06
CA VAL A 173 -4.99 5.04 0.70
C VAL A 173 -5.70 6.14 1.50
N SER A 174 -7.00 6.29 1.31
CA SER A 174 -7.81 7.25 2.04
C SER A 174 -7.85 6.94 3.53
N LYS A 175 -7.77 7.98 4.37
CA LYS A 175 -7.95 7.88 5.82
C LYS A 175 -9.36 7.41 6.22
N ASP A 176 -10.35 7.51 5.33
CA ASP A 176 -11.67 6.87 5.53
C ASP A 176 -11.59 5.33 5.46
N VAL A 177 -10.54 4.79 4.83
CA VAL A 177 -10.28 3.35 4.71
C VAL A 177 -9.31 2.89 5.79
N ILE A 178 -8.12 3.48 5.85
CA ILE A 178 -7.04 3.05 6.74
C ILE A 178 -7.18 3.62 8.16
N GLY A 179 -8.02 4.63 8.37
CA GLY A 179 -8.13 5.38 9.62
C GLY A 179 -7.15 6.55 9.68
N THR A 180 -7.29 7.38 10.71
CA THR A 180 -6.61 8.68 10.79
C THR A 180 -5.24 8.64 11.47
N ASP A 181 -4.98 7.67 12.37
CA ASP A 181 -3.78 7.63 13.21
C ASP A 181 -2.67 6.73 12.65
N VAL A 182 -2.33 6.96 11.37
CA VAL A 182 -1.37 6.19 10.57
C VAL A 182 -0.01 6.00 11.28
N ALA A 183 0.41 6.99 12.07
CA ALA A 183 1.67 6.99 12.80
C ALA A 183 1.67 6.09 14.05
N SER A 184 0.51 5.64 14.52
CA SER A 184 0.36 4.77 15.70
C SER A 184 0.24 3.29 15.37
N TYR A 185 -0.06 2.96 14.11
CA TYR A 185 -0.37 1.60 13.69
C TYR A 185 0.87 0.72 13.58
N ARG A 186 0.62 -0.58 13.51
CA ARG A 186 1.60 -1.62 13.18
C ARG A 186 1.25 -2.19 11.81
N TYR A 187 2.28 -2.59 11.06
CA TYR A 187 2.12 -3.02 9.68
C TYR A 187 2.77 -4.38 9.46
N VAL A 188 2.03 -5.29 8.82
CA VAL A 188 2.62 -6.46 8.15
C VAL A 188 2.45 -6.24 6.65
N VAL A 189 3.56 -5.96 5.98
CA VAL A 189 3.58 -5.79 4.52
C VAL A 189 4.20 -7.02 3.91
N VAL A 190 3.52 -7.59 2.93
CA VAL A 190 3.99 -8.77 2.19
C VAL A 190 3.96 -8.51 0.71
N SER A 191 4.91 -9.12 0.00
CA SER A 191 4.96 -9.15 -1.47
C SER A 191 4.97 -10.59 -1.97
N GLY A 192 4.43 -10.79 -3.15
CA GLY A 192 4.51 -12.06 -3.85
C GLY A 192 4.13 -11.93 -5.31
N SER A 193 3.83 -13.07 -5.91
CA SER A 193 3.64 -13.17 -7.35
C SER A 193 2.16 -13.17 -7.72
N GLN A 194 1.73 -12.21 -8.53
CA GLN A 194 0.33 -12.06 -8.95
C GLN A 194 -0.02 -13.02 -10.09
N ASP A 195 -1.10 -13.80 -9.94
CA ASP A 195 -1.78 -14.51 -11.03
C ASP A 195 -3.20 -13.98 -11.23
N GLY A 196 -3.53 -13.56 -12.45
CA GLY A 196 -4.87 -13.11 -12.82
C GLY A 196 -5.97 -14.18 -12.63
N PHE A 197 -5.59 -15.46 -12.57
CA PHE A 197 -6.49 -16.61 -12.42
C PHE A 197 -6.43 -17.30 -11.06
N GLY A 198 -5.39 -17.00 -10.26
CA GLY A 198 -5.16 -17.64 -8.97
C GLY A 198 -6.11 -17.15 -7.88
N THR A 199 -6.20 -17.93 -6.80
CA THR A 199 -7.03 -17.58 -5.64
C THR A 199 -6.55 -16.27 -5.03
N GLY A 200 -7.47 -15.30 -4.88
CA GLY A 200 -7.14 -13.96 -4.39
C GLY A 200 -6.06 -13.22 -5.20
N LYS A 201 -5.83 -13.65 -6.44
CA LYS A 201 -4.80 -13.15 -7.35
C LYS A 201 -3.36 -13.54 -7.00
N TRP A 202 -3.16 -14.51 -6.12
CA TRP A 202 -1.86 -15.09 -5.84
C TRP A 202 -1.52 -16.20 -6.84
N ARG A 203 -0.27 -16.24 -7.28
CA ARG A 203 0.32 -17.37 -7.99
C ARG A 203 0.82 -18.36 -6.97
N ASP A 204 0.48 -19.63 -7.18
CA ASP A 204 0.89 -20.69 -6.28
C ASP A 204 2.41 -20.96 -6.34
N VAL A 205 2.92 -21.46 -5.21
CA VAL A 205 4.25 -22.03 -5.05
C VAL A 205 4.07 -23.55 -4.92
N ASP A 206 4.47 -24.28 -5.96
CA ASP A 206 4.44 -25.75 -5.93
C ASP A 206 5.77 -26.31 -5.37
N GLU A 207 5.85 -27.63 -5.12
CA GLU A 207 7.14 -28.29 -4.85
C GLU A 207 8.15 -28.06 -5.99
N THR A 208 7.70 -28.14 -7.25
CA THR A 208 8.54 -27.97 -8.44
C THR A 208 7.99 -26.89 -9.36
N SER A 209 8.84 -25.97 -9.78
CA SER A 209 8.42 -24.87 -10.66
C SER A 209 7.93 -25.37 -12.02
N LYS A 210 6.93 -24.66 -12.54
CA LYS A 210 6.31 -24.93 -13.85
C LYS A 210 6.48 -23.72 -14.75
N THR A 211 5.78 -23.70 -15.89
CA THR A 211 5.85 -22.56 -16.82
C THR A 211 5.32 -21.27 -16.20
N TRP A 212 4.26 -21.34 -15.39
CA TRP A 212 3.56 -20.17 -14.84
C TRP A 212 3.38 -20.22 -13.32
N THR A 213 3.98 -21.20 -12.66
CA THR A 213 3.84 -21.44 -11.21
C THR A 213 5.23 -21.47 -10.60
N LEU A 214 5.38 -20.87 -9.41
CA LEU A 214 6.65 -20.92 -8.68
C LEU A 214 6.91 -22.35 -8.18
N GLY A 215 8.14 -22.62 -7.78
CA GLY A 215 8.54 -23.88 -7.17
C GLY A 215 9.31 -23.67 -5.87
N GLY A 216 9.68 -24.76 -5.20
CA GLY A 216 10.47 -24.73 -3.95
C GLY A 216 9.63 -24.95 -2.69
N GLY A 217 8.31 -24.85 -2.82
CA GLY A 217 7.35 -25.00 -1.75
C GLY A 217 7.00 -26.44 -1.41
N SER A 218 5.77 -26.62 -0.93
CA SER A 218 5.20 -27.93 -0.60
C SER A 218 3.84 -28.13 -1.27
N ASP A 219 3.54 -29.37 -1.67
CA ASP A 219 2.20 -29.72 -2.13
C ASP A 219 1.17 -29.67 -0.97
N ALA A 220 -0.10 -29.47 -1.31
CA ALA A 220 -1.22 -29.54 -0.38
C ALA A 220 -1.18 -30.76 0.55
N SER A 221 -1.67 -30.56 1.77
CA SER A 221 -1.86 -31.64 2.73
C SER A 221 -2.72 -32.76 2.15
N THR A 222 -2.24 -33.99 2.25
CA THR A 222 -2.97 -35.17 1.75
C THR A 222 -4.21 -35.50 2.59
N ASP A 223 -4.33 -34.91 3.79
CA ASP A 223 -5.38 -35.23 4.75
C ASP A 223 -6.63 -34.37 4.53
N ASP A 224 -6.48 -33.09 4.20
CA ASP A 224 -7.59 -32.14 3.98
C ASP A 224 -7.54 -31.40 2.63
N GLY A 225 -6.44 -31.50 1.89
CA GLY A 225 -6.25 -30.84 0.59
C GLY A 225 -5.97 -29.35 0.70
N ILE A 226 -5.55 -28.85 1.86
CA ILE A 226 -5.23 -27.44 2.09
C ILE A 226 -3.76 -27.17 1.77
N GLU A 227 -3.50 -26.06 1.08
CA GLU A 227 -2.15 -25.52 0.86
C GLU A 227 -1.72 -24.75 2.12
N TYR A 228 -0.72 -25.26 2.84
CA TYR A 228 -0.14 -24.63 4.03
C TYR A 228 1.17 -23.90 3.75
N ASP A 229 1.77 -24.14 2.59
CA ASP A 229 2.95 -23.45 2.10
C ASP A 229 2.60 -22.00 1.70
N PRO A 230 3.29 -20.99 2.25
CA PRO A 230 3.02 -19.59 1.93
C PRO A 230 3.31 -19.24 0.47
N ASN A 231 2.37 -18.54 -0.16
CA ASN A 231 2.63 -17.90 -1.46
C ASN A 231 3.33 -16.53 -1.33
N VAL A 232 3.64 -16.12 -0.08
CA VAL A 232 4.38 -14.91 0.26
C VAL A 232 5.86 -15.11 -0.05
N LEU A 233 6.44 -14.18 -0.80
CA LEU A 233 7.84 -14.24 -1.22
C LEU A 233 8.74 -13.29 -0.44
N ASP A 234 8.14 -12.30 0.22
CA ASP A 234 8.84 -11.23 0.91
C ASP A 234 7.94 -10.64 2.00
N ILE A 235 8.53 -10.31 3.14
CA ILE A 235 7.93 -9.59 4.25
C ILE A 235 8.82 -8.40 4.59
N VAL A 236 8.27 -7.19 4.54
CA VAL A 236 9.01 -5.98 4.94
C VAL A 236 9.33 -6.00 6.43
N ARG A 237 10.62 -5.98 6.77
CA ARG A 237 11.15 -6.06 8.13
C ARG A 237 12.46 -5.27 8.26
N THR A 238 12.98 -5.22 9.49
CA THR A 238 14.31 -4.63 9.79
C THR A 238 15.28 -5.65 10.38
N ASP A 239 14.83 -6.91 10.52
CA ASP A 239 15.58 -8.02 11.07
C ASP A 239 15.68 -9.14 10.03
N ASP A 240 16.61 -10.07 10.24
CA ASP A 240 16.87 -11.17 9.30
C ASP A 240 15.98 -12.40 9.61
N GLN A 241 14.71 -12.20 10.01
CA GLN A 241 13.83 -13.31 10.45
C GLN A 241 12.90 -13.85 9.35
N GLN A 242 12.84 -13.24 8.17
CA GLN A 242 11.89 -13.62 7.14
C GLN A 242 11.91 -15.12 6.81
N GLU A 243 13.08 -15.67 6.46
CA GLU A 243 13.19 -17.10 6.10
C GLU A 243 12.71 -18.01 7.25
N THR A 244 12.97 -17.63 8.51
CA THR A 244 12.53 -18.39 9.69
C THR A 244 11.00 -18.32 9.87
N ILE A 245 10.40 -17.17 9.59
CA ILE A 245 8.95 -16.98 9.66
C ILE A 245 8.26 -17.78 8.55
N LEU A 246 8.73 -17.63 7.30
CA LEU A 246 8.12 -18.26 6.13
C LEU A 246 8.35 -19.77 6.06
N SER A 247 9.41 -20.30 6.68
CA SER A 247 9.58 -21.76 6.88
C SER A 247 8.81 -22.31 8.09
N GLY A 248 8.06 -21.48 8.81
CA GLY A 248 7.36 -21.83 10.04
C GLY A 248 6.06 -22.62 9.86
N TYR A 249 5.66 -22.97 8.64
CA TYR A 249 4.47 -23.79 8.37
C TYR A 249 4.76 -25.28 8.57
N ASP A 250 3.70 -26.08 8.78
CA ASP A 250 3.79 -27.55 8.81
C ASP A 250 2.56 -28.16 8.13
N VAL A 251 2.76 -28.66 6.90
CA VAL A 251 1.72 -29.31 6.09
C VAL A 251 1.14 -30.53 6.79
N SER A 252 1.95 -31.29 7.54
CA SER A 252 1.52 -32.53 8.19
C SER A 252 0.74 -32.26 9.49
N ALA A 253 1.05 -31.16 10.17
CA ALA A 253 0.32 -30.70 11.34
C ALA A 253 -0.90 -29.83 10.97
N GLY A 254 -0.96 -29.35 9.73
CA GLY A 254 -1.99 -28.43 9.26
C GLY A 254 -1.83 -27.02 9.82
N GLU A 255 -0.58 -26.55 9.92
CA GLU A 255 -0.22 -25.26 10.52
C GLU A 255 0.32 -24.30 9.46
N TYR A 256 -0.21 -23.07 9.45
CA TYR A 256 0.27 -21.96 8.61
C TYR A 256 1.44 -21.24 9.25
N ALA A 257 2.32 -20.66 8.41
CA ALA A 257 3.32 -19.70 8.86
C ALA A 257 2.64 -18.48 9.51
N GLN A 258 3.17 -18.01 10.64
CA GLN A 258 2.65 -16.90 11.42
C GLN A 258 3.50 -15.65 11.22
N LEU A 259 2.99 -14.70 10.45
CA LEU A 259 3.71 -13.50 10.04
C LEU A 259 3.60 -12.40 11.09
N THR A 260 4.70 -11.69 11.28
CA THR A 260 4.76 -10.42 12.01
C THR A 260 5.37 -9.37 11.07
N GLY A 261 5.38 -8.10 11.47
CA GLY A 261 5.95 -7.04 10.65
C GLY A 261 6.73 -6.04 11.48
N PHE A 262 6.48 -4.76 11.25
CA PHE A 262 7.15 -3.66 11.94
C PHE A 262 6.16 -2.72 12.61
N GLU A 263 6.60 -2.14 13.72
CA GLU A 263 5.87 -1.10 14.42
C GLU A 263 6.38 0.28 13.97
N MET A 264 5.48 1.26 13.88
CA MET A 264 5.91 2.63 13.65
C MET A 264 6.79 3.10 14.80
N PRO A 265 7.98 3.67 14.53
CA PRO A 265 8.83 4.19 15.59
C PRO A 265 8.14 5.38 16.28
N GLU A 266 8.52 5.65 17.53
CA GLU A 266 8.05 6.83 18.24
C GLU A 266 8.47 8.12 17.52
N ILE A 267 7.56 8.68 16.73
CA ILE A 267 7.78 9.94 16.03
C ILE A 267 7.61 11.09 17.04
N SER A 268 8.58 12.02 17.07
CA SER A 268 8.41 13.26 17.81
C SER A 268 7.24 14.06 17.25
N GLN A 269 6.42 14.64 18.12
CA GLN A 269 5.36 15.54 17.69
C GLN A 269 5.98 16.72 16.93
N GLN A 270 5.60 16.90 15.67
CA GLN A 270 6.04 18.01 14.83
C GLN A 270 4.81 18.70 14.24
N ILE A 271 4.87 20.03 14.17
CA ILE A 271 3.91 20.86 13.45
C ILE A 271 4.54 21.20 12.10
N TYR A 272 3.80 20.96 11.03
CA TYR A 272 4.19 21.29 9.66
C TYR A 272 3.00 21.91 8.94
N ALA A 273 3.22 22.35 7.70
CA ALA A 273 2.18 22.96 6.88
C ALA A 273 1.48 24.16 7.56
N ALA A 274 2.14 24.84 8.51
CA ALA A 274 1.52 25.94 9.23
C ALA A 274 1.38 27.17 8.31
N ASN A 275 0.17 27.42 7.83
CA ASN A 275 -0.11 28.47 6.87
C ASN A 275 -1.41 29.23 7.18
N MET A 276 -1.49 30.46 6.68
CA MET A 276 -2.71 31.26 6.73
C MET A 276 -3.52 30.99 5.45
N VAL A 277 -4.63 30.28 5.60
CA VAL A 277 -5.51 29.87 4.48
C VAL A 277 -6.27 31.06 3.92
N THR A 278 -6.72 31.95 4.81
CA THR A 278 -7.49 33.14 4.45
C THR A 278 -7.39 34.17 5.54
N ALA A 279 -7.35 35.43 5.16
CA ALA A 279 -7.44 36.57 6.05
C ALA A 279 -8.51 37.56 5.57
N THR A 280 -9.25 38.11 6.51
CA THR A 280 -10.10 39.29 6.35
C THR A 280 -9.57 40.41 7.24
N ASP A 281 -10.22 41.57 7.21
CA ASP A 281 -9.85 42.70 8.08
C ASP A 281 -9.96 42.39 9.59
N SER A 282 -10.67 41.33 9.99
CA SER A 282 -10.88 40.97 11.41
C SER A 282 -10.85 39.46 11.69
N SER A 283 -10.34 38.64 10.78
CA SER A 283 -10.23 37.19 11.01
C SER A 283 -9.16 36.55 10.17
N ALA A 284 -8.48 35.53 10.70
CA ALA A 284 -7.62 34.65 9.92
C ALA A 284 -7.99 33.19 10.17
N ILE A 285 -7.96 32.38 9.13
CA ILE A 285 -8.00 30.92 9.22
C ILE A 285 -6.57 30.44 9.09
N ILE A 286 -6.12 29.66 10.06
CA ILE A 286 -4.80 29.03 10.08
C ILE A 286 -5.03 27.54 10.01
N SER A 287 -4.31 26.86 9.12
CA SER A 287 -4.18 25.40 9.11
C SER A 287 -2.76 25.03 9.44
N TRP A 288 -2.62 23.86 10.05
CA TRP A 288 -1.37 23.16 10.23
C TRP A 288 -1.70 21.69 10.38
N SER A 289 -0.71 20.85 10.15
CA SER A 289 -0.83 19.42 10.30
C SER A 289 0.22 18.93 11.28
N THR A 290 -0.03 17.78 11.89
CA THR A 290 0.81 17.22 12.94
C THR A 290 1.16 15.77 12.68
N THR A 291 2.26 15.30 13.25
CA THR A 291 2.71 13.91 13.08
C THR A 291 1.87 12.92 13.88
N LYS A 292 1.27 13.34 15.00
CA LYS A 292 0.31 12.56 15.80
C LYS A 292 -0.86 13.43 16.25
N GLU A 293 -2.01 12.82 16.51
CA GLU A 293 -3.16 13.55 17.07
C GLU A 293 -2.82 14.10 18.46
N SER A 294 -2.94 15.42 18.65
CA SER A 294 -2.67 16.06 19.93
C SER A 294 -3.50 17.34 20.12
N THR A 295 -3.79 17.68 21.38
CA THR A 295 -4.35 19.00 21.71
C THR A 295 -3.38 20.11 21.27
N SER A 296 -3.87 21.03 20.43
CA SER A 296 -3.09 22.16 19.93
C SER A 296 -3.57 23.46 20.58
N GLU A 297 -2.63 24.30 21.05
CA GLU A 297 -2.93 25.63 21.57
C GLU A 297 -2.37 26.71 20.63
N ILE A 298 -3.20 27.67 20.25
CA ILE A 298 -2.77 28.86 19.49
C ILE A 298 -2.79 30.05 20.44
N SER A 299 -1.63 30.70 20.60
CA SER A 299 -1.51 31.97 21.32
C SER A 299 -1.23 33.11 20.36
N CYS A 300 -2.12 34.10 20.28
CA CYS A 300 -1.88 35.33 19.54
C CYS A 300 -1.33 36.40 20.49
N SER A 301 -0.12 36.91 20.21
CA SER A 301 0.47 38.03 20.96
C SER A 301 0.52 39.28 20.09
N ALA A 302 -0.07 40.39 20.55
CA ALA A 302 0.15 41.68 19.95
C ALA A 302 1.50 42.23 20.43
N ASP A 303 2.36 42.66 19.51
CA ASP A 303 3.47 43.51 19.88
C ASP A 303 2.92 44.82 20.45
N ALA A 304 3.53 45.28 21.54
CA ALA A 304 2.99 46.30 22.44
C ALA A 304 2.36 47.51 21.72
N GLY A 305 1.03 47.58 21.63
CA GLY A 305 0.35 48.85 21.36
C GLY A 305 -1.09 48.83 20.83
N GLU A 306 -1.53 47.86 20.03
CA GLU A 306 -2.86 47.93 19.39
C GLU A 306 -3.58 46.57 19.31
N ALA A 307 -4.91 46.64 19.20
CA ALA A 307 -5.83 45.53 19.46
C ALA A 307 -5.74 44.40 18.43
N ILE A 308 -5.86 43.16 18.93
CA ILE A 308 -6.35 42.01 18.17
C ILE A 308 -7.88 42.03 18.35
N HIS A 309 -8.60 42.46 17.31
CA HIS A 309 -10.07 42.38 17.25
C HIS A 309 -10.50 41.31 16.27
#